data_AF-A0A1Y6L042-F1
#
_entry.id   AF-A0A1Y6L042-F1
#
_cell.length_a   1.000
_cell.length_b   1.000
_cell.length_c   1.000
_cell.angle_alpha   90.00
_cell.angle_beta   90.00
_cell.angle_gamma   90.00
#
_symmetry.space_group_name_H-M   'P 1'
#
loop_
_entity.id
_entity.type
_entity.pdbx_description
1 polymer ?
#
loop_
_entity_poly.entity_id
_entity_poly.type
_entity_poly.pdbx_seq_one_letter_code
_entity_poly.pdbx_strand_id
1 'polypeptide(L)'
;MKTILIDKQYYPHIMLMIDAIDKKERTSLITFIIDKAANTISVIGGKRDALRIIKLPFEGQDPTLQNGKWSIDADMFKYYCEDCLKTKRKNQEIILELDEHPQSDSYVIGYANDHAVRRWQCSAACEAHLDYIASLDNKTFQTVSISALQPMLEVASSHCPLEFFKIDKAQHKIIVQRDNDITTTALPQDLIPEIDLVANQDGLDILKHTCQHTQSGTLMINVDNEQLTVTDGKHSQSCSLESLSEFCNKPKANYTTEVKCVVKIYALKSEIEAYTRVHQIKHNNISLLYFTQNDVYLSGFGCTVDSFQNLSALDITTKQPLLYNINLRQLLKVRIKNITELKGMTLRILKTADGSRKLAFYNEHDPKRPYASIPIELNTNNNDLMAMQTLMAIYNKQNQGDSCKQADLLGYDDI
;
A
#
# COMPACT_ATOMS: atom_id res chain seq x y z
N MET A 1 -40.60 14.53 -10.70
CA MET A 1 -39.44 13.87 -10.07
C MET A 1 -38.51 14.97 -9.62
N LYS A 2 -37.87 14.81 -8.46
CA LYS A 2 -37.06 15.86 -7.83
C LYS A 2 -35.59 15.57 -8.07
N THR A 3 -34.75 16.56 -8.31
CA THR A 3 -33.37 16.29 -8.76
C THR A 3 -32.31 16.67 -7.74
N ILE A 4 -31.33 15.78 -7.55
CA ILE A 4 -30.06 16.03 -6.86
C ILE A 4 -28.95 16.08 -7.92
N LEU A 5 -28.18 17.16 -7.91
CA LEU A 5 -27.08 17.44 -8.82
C LEU A 5 -25.75 17.38 -8.06
N ILE A 6 -24.79 16.63 -8.61
CA ILE A 6 -23.42 16.56 -8.10
C ILE A 6 -22.49 17.16 -9.15
N ASP A 7 -21.98 18.34 -8.83
CA ASP A 7 -21.05 19.07 -9.68
C ASP A 7 -19.71 18.36 -9.89
N LYS A 8 -19.07 18.70 -11.01
CA LYS A 8 -17.72 18.22 -11.36
C LYS A 8 -16.68 18.44 -10.27
N GLN A 9 -16.78 19.51 -9.48
CA GLN A 9 -15.85 19.77 -8.37
C GLN A 9 -15.84 18.65 -7.32
N TYR A 10 -16.93 17.90 -7.20
CA TYR A 10 -17.06 16.79 -6.26
C TYR A 10 -16.58 15.44 -6.83
N TYR A 11 -16.23 15.37 -8.12
CA TYR A 11 -15.87 14.11 -8.78
C TYR A 11 -14.68 13.39 -8.15
N PRO A 12 -13.58 14.07 -7.78
CA PRO A 12 -12.48 13.42 -7.08
C PRO A 12 -12.93 12.75 -5.77
N HIS A 13 -13.83 13.42 -5.02
CA HIS A 13 -14.37 12.90 -3.78
C HIS A 13 -15.33 11.73 -4.00
N ILE A 14 -16.16 11.78 -5.04
CA ILE A 14 -17.05 10.66 -5.44
C ILE A 14 -16.22 9.45 -5.85
N MET A 15 -15.20 9.62 -6.69
CA MET A 15 -14.29 8.54 -7.10
C MET A 15 -13.66 7.86 -5.89
N LEU A 16 -13.14 8.66 -4.97
CA LEU A 16 -12.57 8.17 -3.73
C LEU A 16 -13.56 7.43 -2.84
N MET A 17 -14.81 7.90 -2.77
CA MET A 17 -15.89 7.23 -2.06
C MET A 17 -16.20 5.87 -2.66
N ILE A 18 -16.41 5.81 -3.98
CA ILE A 18 -16.79 4.56 -4.63
C ILE A 18 -15.64 3.55 -4.69
N ASP A 19 -14.38 4.01 -4.74
CA ASP A 19 -13.21 3.15 -4.64
C ASP A 19 -13.02 2.53 -3.25
N ALA A 20 -13.55 3.18 -2.21
CA ALA A 20 -13.52 2.68 -0.84
C ALA A 20 -14.66 1.72 -0.48
N ILE A 21 -15.60 1.45 -1.40
CA ILE A 21 -16.67 0.48 -1.19
C ILE A 21 -16.07 -0.94 -1.20
N ASP A 22 -16.30 -1.70 -0.13
CA ASP A 22 -15.87 -3.09 -0.03
C ASP A 22 -16.88 -4.03 -0.73
N LYS A 23 -16.44 -4.66 -1.82
CA LYS A 23 -17.23 -5.65 -2.57
C LYS A 23 -17.51 -6.93 -1.77
N LYS A 24 -16.84 -7.14 -0.64
CA LYS A 24 -17.04 -8.30 0.23
C LYS A 24 -18.12 -8.08 1.27
N GLU A 25 -18.49 -6.83 1.55
CA GLU A 25 -19.59 -6.52 2.44
C GLU A 25 -20.92 -6.79 1.72
N ARG A 26 -21.73 -7.71 2.26
CA ARG A 26 -22.97 -8.18 1.61
C ARG A 26 -24.04 -7.09 1.41
N THR A 27 -23.93 -5.96 2.10
CA THR A 27 -24.91 -4.87 2.08
C THR A 27 -24.21 -3.51 2.20
N SER A 28 -23.32 -3.20 1.26
CA SER A 28 -22.73 -1.87 1.15
C SER A 28 -23.79 -0.85 0.70
N LEU A 29 -23.95 0.22 1.46
CA LEU A 29 -24.97 1.26 1.21
C LEU A 29 -24.33 2.62 0.96
N ILE A 30 -25.04 3.52 0.29
CA ILE A 30 -24.77 4.97 0.25
C ILE A 30 -25.94 5.67 0.91
N THR A 31 -25.67 6.43 1.96
CA THR A 31 -26.71 7.20 2.68
C THR A 31 -26.74 8.63 2.16
N PHE A 32 -27.94 9.14 1.95
CA PHE A 32 -28.21 10.54 1.67
C PHE A 32 -28.95 11.15 2.85
N ILE A 33 -28.57 12.36 3.24
CA ILE A 33 -29.24 13.16 4.28
C ILE A 33 -29.48 14.56 3.72
N ILE A 34 -30.73 14.95 3.58
CA ILE A 34 -31.14 16.28 3.12
C ILE A 34 -31.52 17.10 4.35
N ASP A 35 -30.77 18.18 4.59
CA ASP A 35 -31.06 19.17 5.62
C ASP A 35 -31.08 20.57 5.00
N LYS A 36 -32.29 21.06 4.76
CA LYS A 36 -32.54 22.40 4.23
C LYS A 36 -32.12 23.51 5.19
N ALA A 37 -32.28 23.30 6.49
CA ALA A 37 -31.97 24.34 7.47
C ALA A 37 -30.45 24.57 7.55
N ALA A 38 -29.69 23.49 7.43
CA ALA A 38 -28.23 23.55 7.30
C ALA A 38 -27.74 23.89 5.88
N ASN A 39 -28.64 24.01 4.90
CA ASN A 39 -28.32 24.19 3.47
C ASN A 39 -27.39 23.08 2.91
N THR A 40 -27.61 21.82 3.29
CA THR A 40 -26.73 20.70 2.88
C THR A 40 -27.46 19.44 2.44
N ILE A 41 -26.86 18.72 1.50
CA ILE A 41 -27.13 17.31 1.21
C ILE A 41 -25.84 16.54 1.51
N SER A 42 -25.86 15.68 2.52
CA SER A 42 -24.73 14.81 2.87
C SER A 42 -24.84 13.46 2.17
N VAL A 43 -23.80 13.07 1.46
CA VAL A 43 -23.64 11.75 0.85
C VAL A 43 -22.57 10.99 1.65
N ILE A 44 -22.90 9.83 2.20
CA ILE A 44 -22.00 9.01 3.03
C ILE A 44 -21.83 7.62 2.43
N GLY A 45 -20.59 7.15 2.35
CA GLY A 45 -20.25 5.83 1.87
C GLY A 45 -18.82 5.41 2.16
N GLY A 46 -18.46 4.20 1.73
CA GLY A 46 -17.16 3.56 1.98
C GLY A 46 -17.29 2.38 2.95
N LYS A 47 -16.16 1.74 3.27
CA LYS A 47 -16.09 0.66 4.26
C LYS A 47 -16.22 1.19 5.70
N ARG A 48 -16.65 0.32 6.62
CA ARG A 48 -16.98 0.66 8.02
C ARG A 48 -15.88 1.47 8.76
N ASP A 49 -14.62 1.17 8.53
CA ASP A 49 -13.45 1.80 9.17
C ASP A 49 -12.83 2.93 8.32
N ALA A 50 -13.38 3.22 7.14
CA ALA A 50 -12.93 4.28 6.24
C ALA A 50 -14.09 4.98 5.53
N LEU A 51 -15.06 5.44 6.33
CA LEU A 51 -16.20 6.19 5.84
C LEU A 51 -15.79 7.57 5.31
N ARG A 52 -16.50 8.01 4.28
CA ARG A 52 -16.32 9.29 3.60
C ARG A 52 -17.65 10.01 3.54
N ILE A 53 -17.61 11.33 3.69
CA ILE A 53 -18.76 12.23 3.63
C ILE A 53 -18.47 13.32 2.61
N ILE A 54 -19.44 13.59 1.75
CA ILE A 54 -19.45 14.72 0.82
C ILE A 54 -20.67 15.56 1.15
N LYS A 55 -20.48 16.83 1.51
CA LYS A 55 -21.55 17.80 1.71
C LYS A 55 -21.71 18.65 0.46
N LEU A 56 -22.83 18.45 -0.22
CA LEU A 56 -23.27 19.26 -1.34
C LEU A 56 -24.10 20.44 -0.78
N PRO A 57 -24.02 21.65 -1.35
CA PRO A 57 -24.94 22.72 -1.02
C PRO A 57 -26.36 22.33 -1.43
N PHE A 58 -27.35 22.68 -0.61
CA PHE A 58 -28.75 22.57 -1.01
C PHE A 58 -29.14 23.69 -2.00
N GLU A 59 -28.49 24.85 -1.91
CA GLU A 59 -28.58 25.89 -2.93
C GLU A 59 -28.18 25.35 -4.31
N GLY A 60 -29.02 25.60 -5.32
CA GLY A 60 -28.85 25.07 -6.69
C GLY A 60 -29.49 23.70 -6.93
N GLN A 61 -29.98 23.02 -5.88
CA GLN A 61 -30.73 21.77 -5.99
C GLN A 61 -32.21 22.03 -6.27
N ASP A 62 -33.00 20.98 -6.56
CA ASP A 62 -34.44 21.13 -6.72
C ASP A 62 -35.09 21.63 -5.40
N PRO A 63 -35.74 22.81 -5.40
CA PRO A 63 -36.28 23.42 -4.18
C PRO A 63 -37.44 22.61 -3.55
N THR A 64 -38.03 21.67 -4.30
CA THR A 64 -39.14 20.82 -3.85
C THR A 64 -38.69 19.55 -3.12
N LEU A 65 -37.38 19.23 -3.13
CA LEU A 65 -36.79 18.21 -2.26
C LEU A 65 -37.23 18.44 -0.82
N GLN A 66 -37.45 17.41 -0.01
CA GLN A 66 -37.83 17.57 1.40
C GLN A 66 -36.69 17.10 2.31
N ASN A 67 -36.71 17.54 3.56
CA ASN A 67 -35.80 16.98 4.56
C ASN A 67 -36.05 15.48 4.68
N GLY A 68 -34.99 14.70 4.76
CA GLY A 68 -35.10 13.25 4.76
C GLY A 68 -33.75 12.56 4.82
N LYS A 69 -33.78 11.27 5.18
CA LYS A 69 -32.61 10.41 5.19
C LYS A 69 -32.98 9.04 4.65
N TRP A 70 -32.17 8.52 3.73
CA TRP A 70 -32.42 7.25 3.07
C TRP A 70 -31.10 6.68 2.54
N SER A 71 -31.09 5.40 2.18
CA SER A 71 -29.93 4.77 1.54
C SER A 71 -30.28 4.11 0.24
N ILE A 72 -29.28 3.91 -0.60
CA ILE A 72 -29.33 3.09 -1.82
C ILE A 72 -28.16 2.10 -1.84
N ASP A 73 -28.27 1.10 -2.72
CA ASP A 73 -27.22 0.12 -2.96
C ASP A 73 -25.91 0.78 -3.46
N ALA A 74 -24.80 0.51 -2.78
CA ALA A 74 -23.52 1.15 -3.09
C ALA A 74 -22.84 0.59 -4.33
N ASP A 75 -22.98 -0.69 -4.62
CA ASP A 75 -22.35 -1.33 -5.77
C ASP A 75 -22.93 -0.79 -7.08
N MET A 76 -24.26 -0.66 -7.13
CA MET A 76 -24.94 -0.07 -8.28
C MET A 76 -24.70 1.44 -8.36
N PHE A 77 -24.63 2.16 -7.23
CA PHE A 77 -24.24 3.57 -7.24
C PHE A 77 -22.81 3.77 -7.78
N LYS A 78 -21.87 2.89 -7.38
CA LYS A 78 -20.51 2.85 -7.92
C LYS A 78 -20.50 2.65 -9.42
N TYR A 79 -21.20 1.62 -9.90
CA TYR A 79 -21.28 1.33 -11.33
C TYR A 79 -21.85 2.53 -12.12
N TYR A 80 -22.90 3.17 -11.59
CA TYR A 80 -23.49 4.37 -12.19
C TYR A 80 -22.50 5.54 -12.24
N CYS A 81 -21.85 5.87 -11.12
CA CYS A 81 -20.88 6.97 -11.07
C CYS A 81 -19.68 6.70 -11.97
N GLU A 82 -19.14 5.47 -11.99
CA GLU A 82 -18.06 5.09 -12.90
C GLU A 82 -18.43 5.30 -14.37
N ASP A 83 -19.69 5.07 -14.75
CA ASP A 83 -20.18 5.37 -16.08
C ASP A 83 -20.22 6.89 -16.33
N CYS A 84 -20.89 7.66 -15.46
CA CYS A 84 -20.96 9.12 -15.56
C CYS A 84 -19.59 9.80 -15.65
N LEU A 85 -18.59 9.26 -14.95
CA LEU A 85 -17.24 9.82 -14.88
C LEU A 85 -16.35 9.45 -16.08
N LYS A 86 -16.71 8.46 -16.90
CA LYS A 86 -15.96 8.09 -18.12
C LYS A 86 -16.13 9.11 -19.26
N THR A 87 -17.19 9.90 -19.25
CA THR A 87 -17.54 10.78 -20.37
C THR A 87 -16.59 11.99 -20.45
N LYS A 88 -15.90 12.15 -21.59
CA LYS A 88 -14.98 13.29 -21.85
C LYS A 88 -15.71 14.62 -22.12
N ARG A 89 -17.05 14.67 -22.06
CA ARG A 89 -17.80 15.90 -22.27
C ARG A 89 -17.54 16.83 -21.08
N LYS A 90 -16.95 17.99 -21.36
CA LYS A 90 -16.59 18.97 -20.34
C LYS A 90 -17.88 19.51 -19.70
N ASN A 91 -18.04 19.29 -18.39
CA ASN A 91 -19.02 19.93 -17.50
C ASN A 91 -20.45 19.33 -17.45
N GLN A 92 -20.63 18.02 -17.61
CA GLN A 92 -21.88 17.40 -17.14
C GLN A 92 -21.80 17.12 -15.65
N GLU A 93 -22.90 17.33 -14.92
CA GLU A 93 -23.13 16.93 -13.52
C GLU A 93 -23.56 15.45 -13.45
N ILE A 94 -23.35 14.80 -12.29
CA ILE A 94 -24.05 13.54 -12.00
C ILE A 94 -25.45 13.92 -11.52
N ILE A 95 -26.47 13.38 -12.18
CA ILE A 95 -27.86 13.70 -11.92
C ILE A 95 -28.53 12.48 -11.28
N LEU A 96 -29.21 12.68 -10.16
CA LEU A 96 -30.05 11.69 -9.51
C LEU A 96 -31.47 12.24 -9.39
N GLU A 97 -32.45 11.49 -9.87
CA GLU A 97 -33.86 11.84 -9.74
C GLU A 97 -34.50 11.03 -8.62
N LEU A 98 -35.20 11.71 -7.72
CA LEU A 98 -35.94 11.13 -6.63
C LEU A 98 -37.43 11.04 -7.01
N ASP A 99 -37.92 9.82 -7.04
CA ASP A 99 -39.30 9.41 -7.28
C ASP A 99 -39.92 9.02 -5.93
N GLU A 100 -40.43 10.03 -5.20
CA GLU A 100 -41.05 9.85 -3.89
C GLU A 100 -42.54 9.54 -4.02
N HIS A 101 -42.98 8.45 -3.39
CA HIS A 101 -44.38 8.06 -3.35
C HIS A 101 -44.87 8.00 -1.89
N PRO A 102 -45.85 8.81 -1.47
CA PRO A 102 -46.31 8.85 -0.08
C PRO A 102 -46.88 7.53 0.47
N GLN A 103 -47.30 6.63 -0.43
CA GLN A 103 -47.99 5.37 -0.09
C GLN A 103 -47.24 4.12 -0.59
N SER A 104 -46.04 4.27 -1.14
CA SER A 104 -45.24 3.15 -1.64
C SER A 104 -43.75 3.42 -1.49
N ASP A 105 -42.93 2.49 -1.96
CA ASP A 105 -41.48 2.65 -1.98
C ASP A 105 -41.07 3.88 -2.78
N SER A 106 -40.09 4.62 -2.26
CA SER A 106 -39.43 5.71 -2.98
C SER A 106 -38.22 5.17 -3.74
N TYR A 107 -37.92 5.79 -4.87
CA TYR A 107 -36.84 5.34 -5.73
C TYR A 107 -35.90 6.49 -6.11
N VAL A 108 -34.62 6.16 -6.23
CA VAL A 108 -33.65 7.02 -6.95
C VAL A 108 -33.53 6.51 -8.37
N ILE A 109 -33.40 7.40 -9.34
CA ILE A 109 -33.27 7.11 -10.75
C ILE A 109 -32.01 7.82 -11.26
N GLY A 110 -31.23 7.10 -12.07
CA GLY A 110 -30.02 7.60 -12.71
C GLY A 110 -30.02 7.20 -14.18
N TYR A 111 -29.53 8.09 -15.02
CA TYR A 111 -29.51 7.90 -16.48
C TYR A 111 -28.06 7.75 -16.92
N ALA A 112 -27.67 6.50 -17.21
CA ALA A 112 -26.32 6.21 -17.66
C ALA A 112 -26.10 6.69 -19.11
N ASN A 113 -24.84 6.86 -19.51
CA ASN A 113 -24.45 7.37 -20.83
C ASN A 113 -24.84 6.42 -21.97
N ASP A 114 -25.04 5.14 -21.67
CA ASP A 114 -25.55 4.12 -22.59
C ASP A 114 -27.07 4.23 -22.83
N HIS A 115 -27.69 5.34 -22.38
CA HIS A 115 -29.14 5.56 -22.34
C HIS A 115 -29.91 4.60 -21.44
N ALA A 116 -29.21 3.81 -20.63
CA ALA A 116 -29.88 2.87 -19.76
C ALA A 116 -30.30 3.54 -18.46
N VAL A 117 -31.52 3.21 -18.03
CA VAL A 117 -32.09 3.71 -16.78
C VAL A 117 -31.66 2.77 -15.65
N ARG A 118 -31.20 3.35 -14.55
CA ARG A 118 -30.92 2.66 -13.30
C ARG A 118 -31.91 3.18 -12.26
N ARG A 119 -32.59 2.27 -11.56
CA ARG A 119 -33.60 2.61 -10.55
C ARG A 119 -33.28 1.85 -9.27
N TRP A 120 -33.12 2.56 -8.16
CA TRP A 120 -32.80 2.03 -6.84
C TRP A 120 -33.97 2.22 -5.92
N GLN A 121 -34.43 1.15 -5.27
CA GLN A 121 -35.36 1.29 -4.15
C GLN A 121 -34.61 1.91 -2.98
N CYS A 122 -35.16 2.98 -2.41
CA CYS A 122 -34.63 3.59 -1.21
C CYS A 122 -34.90 2.67 -0.02
N SER A 123 -33.88 2.42 0.80
CA SER A 123 -34.00 1.79 2.09
C SER A 123 -33.84 2.81 3.22
N ALA A 124 -34.06 2.38 4.45
CA ALA A 124 -33.77 3.21 5.61
C ALA A 124 -32.30 3.69 5.61
N ALA A 125 -32.06 4.88 6.14
CA ALA A 125 -30.71 5.40 6.30
C ALA A 125 -29.83 4.41 7.10
N CYS A 126 -28.63 4.12 6.60
CA CYS A 126 -27.68 3.24 7.27
C CYS A 126 -27.32 3.78 8.66
N GLU A 127 -27.63 3.01 9.70
CA GLU A 127 -27.45 3.43 11.10
C GLU A 127 -25.98 3.74 11.41
N ALA A 128 -25.05 2.90 10.93
CA ALA A 128 -23.62 3.13 11.09
C ALA A 128 -23.13 4.44 10.43
N HIS A 129 -23.74 4.89 9.34
CA HIS A 129 -23.41 6.18 8.72
C HIS A 129 -23.93 7.35 9.55
N LEU A 130 -25.12 7.21 10.15
CA LEU A 130 -25.69 8.22 11.04
C LEU A 130 -24.87 8.35 12.31
N ASP A 131 -24.49 7.23 12.93
CA ASP A 131 -23.64 7.18 14.11
C ASP A 131 -22.28 7.81 13.84
N TYR A 132 -21.69 7.52 12.68
CA TYR A 132 -20.42 8.12 12.27
C TYR A 132 -20.53 9.64 12.13
N ILE A 133 -21.55 10.17 11.46
CA ILE A 133 -21.77 11.62 11.37
C ILE A 133 -21.92 12.24 12.76
N ALA A 134 -22.76 11.66 13.61
CA ALA A 134 -22.97 12.17 14.96
C ALA A 134 -21.69 12.12 15.81
N SER A 135 -20.81 11.13 15.56
CA SER A 135 -19.52 11.03 16.25
C SER A 135 -18.58 12.20 15.92
N LEU A 136 -18.68 12.79 14.72
CA LEU A 136 -17.78 13.87 14.29
C LEU A 136 -17.90 15.11 15.18
N ASP A 137 -19.09 15.39 15.71
CA ASP A 137 -19.32 16.54 16.61
C ASP A 137 -18.61 16.37 17.96
N ASN A 138 -18.29 15.14 18.35
CA ASN A 138 -17.58 14.82 19.59
C ASN A 138 -16.06 14.71 19.40
N LYS A 139 -15.56 14.78 18.15
CA LYS A 139 -14.14 14.69 17.86
C LYS A 139 -13.43 16.01 18.11
N THR A 140 -12.25 15.94 18.71
CA THR A 140 -11.37 17.11 18.86
C THR A 140 -10.42 17.19 17.67
N PHE A 141 -10.62 18.19 16.81
CA PHE A 141 -9.79 18.40 15.63
C PHE A 141 -8.69 19.42 15.87
N GLN A 142 -7.51 19.14 15.34
CA GLN A 142 -6.43 20.11 15.19
C GLN A 142 -6.55 20.76 13.80
N THR A 143 -6.56 22.08 13.76
CA THR A 143 -6.56 22.82 12.48
C THR A 143 -5.12 23.07 12.04
N VAL A 144 -4.83 22.82 10.77
CA VAL A 144 -3.51 23.00 10.14
C VAL A 144 -3.64 23.72 8.81
N SER A 145 -2.71 24.63 8.51
CA SER A 145 -2.64 25.27 7.19
C SER A 145 -2.16 24.30 6.12
N ILE A 146 -2.69 24.39 4.89
CA ILE A 146 -2.21 23.54 3.78
C ILE A 146 -0.73 23.81 3.49
N SER A 147 -0.31 25.07 3.60
CA SER A 147 1.08 25.48 3.43
C SER A 147 2.04 24.84 4.43
N ALA A 148 1.60 24.57 5.67
CA ALA A 148 2.42 23.87 6.65
C ALA A 148 2.34 22.34 6.49
N LEU A 149 1.18 21.82 6.10
CA LEU A 149 0.98 20.37 5.93
C LEU A 149 1.71 19.81 4.71
N GLN A 150 1.79 20.55 3.60
CA GLN A 150 2.43 20.09 2.37
C GLN A 150 3.90 19.65 2.58
N PRO A 151 4.79 20.47 3.19
CA PRO A 151 6.15 20.04 3.54
C PRO A 151 6.19 18.80 4.45
N MET A 152 5.27 18.67 5.40
CA MET A 152 5.18 17.48 6.27
C MET A 152 4.86 16.22 5.44
N LEU A 153 3.96 16.33 4.47
CA LEU A 153 3.59 15.22 3.56
C LEU A 153 4.71 14.88 2.56
N GLU A 154 5.50 15.85 2.12
CA GLU A 154 6.69 15.62 1.29
C GLU A 154 7.74 14.81 2.05
N VAL A 155 8.03 15.20 3.29
CA VAL A 155 8.92 14.45 4.17
C VAL A 155 8.39 13.03 4.40
N ALA A 156 7.10 12.87 4.71
CA ALA A 156 6.49 11.54 4.85
C ALA A 156 6.64 10.70 3.58
N SER A 157 6.48 11.31 2.40
CA SER A 157 6.61 10.64 1.10
C SER A 157 8.03 10.14 0.82
N SER A 158 9.06 10.86 1.30
CA SER A 158 10.45 10.40 1.20
C SER A 158 10.73 9.11 1.99
N HIS A 159 9.83 8.78 2.92
CA HIS A 159 9.89 7.57 3.73
C HIS A 159 8.97 6.46 3.24
N CYS A 160 8.28 6.60 2.11
CA CYS A 160 7.51 5.50 1.52
C CYS A 160 8.43 4.44 0.88
N PRO A 161 8.05 3.14 0.88
CA PRO A 161 6.87 2.58 1.53
C PRO A 161 7.02 2.59 3.06
N LEU A 162 5.90 2.68 3.78
CA LEU A 162 5.84 2.69 5.24
C LEU A 162 4.56 2.03 5.74
N GLU A 163 4.62 1.53 6.98
CA GLU A 163 3.45 1.08 7.74
C GLU A 163 2.87 2.24 8.53
N PHE A 164 3.73 2.98 9.24
CA PHE A 164 3.36 4.17 10.00
C PHE A 164 4.43 5.27 9.87
N PHE A 165 3.96 6.50 9.95
CA PHE A 165 4.75 7.71 9.98
C PHE A 165 4.24 8.61 11.10
N LYS A 166 5.15 9.14 11.92
CA LYS A 166 4.84 10.12 12.95
C LYS A 166 5.82 11.29 12.92
N ILE A 167 5.29 12.50 12.99
CA ILE A 167 6.01 13.71 13.38
C ILE A 167 5.66 13.99 14.84
N ASP A 168 6.69 14.04 15.67
CA ASP A 168 6.63 14.49 17.06
C ASP A 168 7.18 15.91 17.12
N LYS A 169 6.27 16.88 17.18
CA LYS A 169 6.58 18.31 17.23
C LYS A 169 7.37 18.67 18.48
N ALA A 170 6.97 18.13 19.63
CA ALA A 170 7.59 18.44 20.92
C ALA A 170 9.05 17.95 20.99
N GLN A 171 9.33 16.77 20.47
CA GLN A 171 10.69 16.22 20.45
C GLN A 171 11.49 16.59 19.18
N HIS A 172 10.86 17.26 18.21
CA HIS A 172 11.43 17.59 16.91
C HIS A 172 12.00 16.36 16.17
N LYS A 173 11.19 15.30 16.11
CA LYS A 173 11.60 13.98 15.55
C LYS A 173 10.56 13.42 14.60
N ILE A 174 11.08 12.62 13.68
CA ILE A 174 10.31 11.76 12.79
C ILE A 174 10.49 10.32 13.26
N ILE A 175 9.39 9.59 13.38
CA ILE A 175 9.36 8.16 13.68
C ILE A 175 8.68 7.46 12.51
N VAL A 176 9.36 6.49 11.91
CA VAL A 176 8.85 5.72 10.77
C VAL A 176 8.88 4.25 11.11
N GLN A 177 7.74 3.57 10.93
CA GLN A 177 7.67 2.12 10.89
C GLN A 177 7.73 1.65 9.43
N ARG A 178 8.69 0.78 9.14
CA ARG A 178 8.83 0.14 7.84
C ARG A 178 9.35 -1.27 8.06
N ASP A 179 8.76 -2.26 7.41
CA ASP A 179 9.19 -3.66 7.54
C ASP A 179 9.19 -4.10 9.01
N ASN A 180 8.11 -3.75 9.72
CA ASN A 180 7.95 -4.02 11.14
C ASN A 180 9.03 -3.37 12.05
N ASP A 181 9.96 -2.57 11.54
CA ASP A 181 11.03 -1.90 12.31
C ASP A 181 10.73 -0.42 12.52
N ILE A 182 11.11 0.09 13.69
CA ILE A 182 11.05 1.52 14.00
C ILE A 182 12.39 2.20 13.72
N THR A 183 12.32 3.32 13.02
CA THR A 183 13.44 4.25 12.88
C THR A 183 13.04 5.62 13.39
N THR A 184 13.98 6.30 14.04
CA THR A 184 13.81 7.67 14.53
C THR A 184 14.90 8.54 13.96
N THR A 185 14.52 9.69 13.39
CA THR A 185 15.43 10.71 12.87
C THR A 185 14.99 12.09 13.35
N ALA A 186 15.91 13.06 13.36
CA ALA A 186 15.56 14.45 13.61
C ALA A 186 14.64 14.96 12.47
N LEU A 187 13.78 15.93 12.79
CA LEU A 187 13.10 16.69 11.76
C LEU A 187 14.12 17.48 10.91
N PRO A 188 13.86 17.68 9.60
CA PRO A 188 14.59 18.67 8.81
C PRO A 188 14.52 20.06 9.45
N GLN A 189 15.64 20.79 9.48
CA GLN A 189 15.74 22.08 10.18
C GLN A 189 14.80 23.16 9.61
N ASP A 190 14.47 23.04 8.33
CA ASP A 190 13.58 23.92 7.57
C ASP A 190 12.10 23.57 7.75
N LEU A 191 11.77 22.40 8.33
CA LEU A 191 10.40 22.00 8.59
C LEU A 191 9.96 22.42 10.00
N ILE A 192 8.94 23.28 10.07
CA ILE A 192 8.29 23.68 11.33
C ILE A 192 6.87 23.11 11.34
N PRO A 193 6.62 21.98 12.06
CA PRO A 193 5.31 21.35 12.06
C PRO A 193 4.34 22.14 12.95
N GLU A 194 3.16 22.45 12.42
CA GLU A 194 2.09 23.10 13.20
C GLU A 194 1.44 22.11 14.18
N ILE A 195 1.35 20.84 13.81
CA ILE A 195 0.70 19.76 14.57
C ILE A 195 1.63 18.55 14.75
N ASP A 196 1.35 17.74 15.77
CA ASP A 196 1.78 16.34 15.76
C ASP A 196 0.97 15.61 14.68
N LEU A 197 1.66 14.83 13.85
CA LEU A 197 1.02 14.07 12.77
C LEU A 197 1.34 12.60 12.96
N VAL A 198 0.33 11.74 12.88
CA VAL A 198 0.52 10.30 12.74
C VAL A 198 -0.41 9.77 11.67
N ALA A 199 0.12 8.95 10.76
CA ALA A 199 -0.62 8.36 9.66
C ALA A 199 0.04 7.06 9.19
N ASN A 200 -0.76 6.13 8.70
CA ASN A 200 -0.29 5.04 7.84
C ASN A 200 -0.33 5.48 6.36
N GLN A 201 -0.06 4.55 5.44
CA GLN A 201 -0.06 4.85 4.00
C GLN A 201 -1.43 5.40 3.53
N ASP A 202 -2.54 4.77 3.93
CA ASP A 202 -3.89 5.20 3.55
C ASP A 202 -4.19 6.61 4.08
N GLY A 203 -3.78 6.91 5.31
CA GLY A 203 -3.93 8.23 5.91
C GLY A 203 -3.13 9.32 5.20
N LEU A 204 -1.89 9.00 4.77
CA LEU A 204 -1.10 9.92 3.95
C LEU A 204 -1.75 10.19 2.60
N ASP A 205 -2.36 9.17 1.98
CA ASP A 205 -3.05 9.31 0.70
C ASP A 205 -4.32 10.16 0.85
N ILE A 206 -5.08 10.00 1.94
CA ILE A 206 -6.22 10.88 2.28
C ILE A 206 -5.77 12.32 2.49
N LEU A 207 -4.70 12.56 3.25
CA LEU A 207 -4.19 13.90 3.51
C LEU A 207 -3.74 14.59 2.22
N LYS A 208 -2.97 13.88 1.37
CA LYS A 208 -2.53 14.38 0.06
C LYS A 208 -3.71 14.71 -0.84
N HIS A 209 -4.67 13.80 -0.97
CA HIS A 209 -5.84 14.04 -1.79
C HIS A 209 -6.63 15.26 -1.30
N THR A 210 -6.86 15.37 0.02
CA THR A 210 -7.64 16.47 0.58
C THR A 210 -6.93 17.80 0.37
N CYS A 211 -5.60 17.86 0.56
CA CYS A 211 -4.80 19.07 0.26
C CYS A 211 -4.88 19.51 -1.20
N GLN A 212 -5.01 18.57 -2.15
CA GLN A 212 -5.03 18.87 -3.58
C GLN A 212 -6.40 19.36 -4.08
N HIS A 213 -7.49 18.99 -3.41
CA HIS A 213 -8.85 19.20 -3.91
C HIS A 213 -9.71 20.11 -3.04
N THR A 214 -9.24 20.48 -1.85
CA THR A 214 -9.97 21.41 -1.00
C THR A 214 -9.92 22.85 -1.54
N GLN A 215 -10.99 23.60 -1.28
CA GLN A 215 -11.06 25.05 -1.52
C GLN A 215 -10.64 25.86 -0.28
N SER A 216 -10.49 25.20 0.87
CA SER A 216 -10.07 25.82 2.12
C SER A 216 -8.56 26.07 2.13
N GLY A 217 -8.09 27.09 2.86
CA GLY A 217 -6.65 27.26 3.14
C GLY A 217 -6.15 26.36 4.29
N THR A 218 -7.07 25.70 5.00
CA THR A 218 -6.79 24.90 6.20
C THR A 218 -7.54 23.57 6.16
N LEU A 219 -6.99 22.57 6.84
CA LEU A 219 -7.64 21.28 7.10
C LEU A 219 -7.77 21.05 8.60
N MET A 220 -8.75 20.23 8.97
CA MET A 220 -8.97 19.76 10.33
C MET A 220 -8.63 18.27 10.39
N ILE A 221 -7.73 17.90 11.31
CA ILE A 221 -7.23 16.54 11.47
C ILE A 221 -7.50 16.07 12.89
N ASN A 222 -8.08 14.89 13.02
CA ASN A 222 -8.25 14.21 14.29
C ASN A 222 -7.62 12.82 14.21
N VAL A 223 -6.95 12.42 15.28
CA VAL A 223 -6.50 11.04 15.48
C VAL A 223 -7.04 10.58 16.82
N ASP A 224 -7.96 9.63 16.81
CA ASP A 224 -8.56 9.05 18.01
C ASP A 224 -8.85 7.55 17.81
N ASN A 225 -8.78 6.75 18.87
CA ASN A 225 -9.18 5.34 18.87
C ASN A 225 -8.71 4.51 17.64
N GLU A 226 -7.44 4.64 17.26
CA GLU A 226 -6.87 4.00 16.07
C GLU A 226 -7.58 4.35 14.75
N GLN A 227 -8.05 5.59 14.62
CA GLN A 227 -8.63 6.15 13.41
C GLN A 227 -8.02 7.54 13.14
N LEU A 228 -7.73 7.81 11.87
CA LEU A 228 -7.46 9.14 11.37
C LEU A 228 -8.72 9.68 10.70
N THR A 229 -9.14 10.89 11.04
CA THR A 229 -10.21 11.62 10.34
C THR A 229 -9.67 12.96 9.85
N VAL A 230 -9.89 13.24 8.56
CA VAL A 230 -9.49 14.49 7.91
C VAL A 230 -10.74 15.15 7.33
N THR A 231 -10.93 16.44 7.61
CA THR A 231 -12.07 17.22 7.08
C THR A 231 -11.66 18.62 6.66
N ASP A 232 -12.27 19.13 5.59
CA ASP A 232 -12.20 20.54 5.20
C ASP A 232 -13.50 21.31 5.50
N GLY A 233 -14.41 20.69 6.26
CA GLY A 233 -15.74 21.20 6.60
C GLY A 233 -16.82 20.79 5.59
N LYS A 234 -16.48 20.60 4.31
CA LYS A 234 -17.39 20.12 3.26
C LYS A 234 -17.23 18.62 3.00
N HIS A 235 -16.01 18.11 3.14
CA HIS A 235 -15.65 16.73 2.91
C HIS A 235 -14.98 16.17 4.15
N SER A 236 -15.36 14.97 4.56
CA SER A 236 -14.71 14.26 5.66
C SER A 236 -14.32 12.87 5.19
N GLN A 237 -13.14 12.41 5.58
CA GLN A 237 -12.58 11.13 5.19
C GLN A 237 -11.88 10.50 6.38
N SER A 238 -12.17 9.23 6.66
CA SER A 238 -11.48 8.48 7.69
C SER A 238 -10.72 7.28 7.13
N CYS A 239 -9.73 6.82 7.89
CA CYS A 239 -9.12 5.51 7.69
C CYS A 239 -8.73 4.89 9.04
N SER A 240 -8.71 3.56 9.06
CA SER A 240 -8.14 2.80 10.16
C SER A 240 -6.65 3.07 10.31
N LEU A 241 -6.24 3.23 11.55
CA LEU A 241 -4.85 3.19 12.02
C LEU A 241 -4.67 1.97 12.94
N GLU A 242 -5.30 0.84 12.64
CA GLU A 242 -5.12 -0.43 13.37
C GLU A 242 -3.63 -0.71 13.62
N SER A 243 -3.29 -1.13 14.84
CA SER A 243 -1.91 -1.26 15.34
C SER A 243 -1.18 0.07 15.64
N LEU A 244 -1.87 1.21 15.70
CA LEU A 244 -1.28 2.48 16.14
C LEU A 244 -0.71 2.38 17.56
N SER A 245 -1.42 1.70 18.47
CA SER A 245 -0.93 1.46 19.83
C SER A 245 0.36 0.64 19.82
N GLU A 246 0.43 -0.40 19.00
CA GLU A 246 1.62 -1.23 18.85
C GLU A 246 2.78 -0.38 18.30
N PHE A 247 2.56 0.40 17.25
CA PHE A 247 3.54 1.32 16.68
C PHE A 247 4.10 2.29 17.73
N CYS A 248 3.24 2.94 18.51
CA CYS A 248 3.65 3.91 19.53
C CYS A 248 4.52 3.30 20.62
N ASN A 249 4.30 2.02 20.96
CA ASN A 249 5.00 1.32 22.03
C ASN A 249 6.18 0.46 21.53
N LYS A 250 6.40 0.41 20.22
CA LYS A 250 7.36 -0.51 19.62
C LYS A 250 8.81 -0.07 19.89
N PRO A 251 9.65 -0.94 20.47
CA PRO A 251 11.05 -0.61 20.66
C PRO A 251 11.80 -0.63 19.33
N LYS A 252 12.81 0.23 19.20
CA LYS A 252 13.75 0.18 18.09
C LYS A 252 14.57 -1.12 18.19
N ALA A 253 14.52 -1.92 17.13
CA ALA A 253 15.38 -3.09 17.02
C ALA A 253 16.81 -2.68 16.70
N ASN A 254 17.77 -3.33 17.38
CA ASN A 254 19.19 -3.15 17.14
C ASN A 254 19.70 -4.33 16.30
N TYR A 255 20.19 -4.03 15.10
CA TYR A 255 20.72 -5.00 14.17
C TYR A 255 22.21 -4.80 13.93
N THR A 256 22.92 -5.91 13.82
CA THR A 256 24.26 -5.97 13.23
C THR A 256 24.15 -6.59 11.84
N THR A 257 24.94 -6.09 10.88
CA THR A 257 24.99 -6.69 9.53
C THR A 257 25.95 -7.87 9.58
N GLU A 258 25.43 -9.09 9.43
CA GLU A 258 26.23 -10.32 9.35
C GLU A 258 26.78 -10.52 7.93
N VAL A 259 25.95 -10.22 6.92
CA VAL A 259 26.34 -10.27 5.50
C VAL A 259 25.72 -9.08 4.77
N LYS A 260 26.46 -8.44 3.87
CA LYS A 260 25.95 -7.55 2.83
C LYS A 260 26.38 -8.12 1.48
N CYS A 261 25.47 -8.18 0.53
CA CYS A 261 25.80 -8.47 -0.85
C CYS A 261 24.99 -7.61 -1.83
N VAL A 262 25.49 -7.50 -3.05
CA VAL A 262 24.74 -6.92 -4.18
C VAL A 262 24.56 -8.02 -5.23
N VAL A 263 23.33 -8.43 -5.50
CA VAL A 263 23.02 -9.51 -6.46
C VAL A 263 22.31 -8.98 -7.70
N LYS A 264 22.40 -9.70 -8.82
CA LYS A 264 21.59 -9.39 -10.01
C LYS A 264 20.12 -9.68 -9.74
N ILE A 265 19.27 -8.64 -9.79
CA ILE A 265 17.83 -8.74 -9.50
C ILE A 265 17.15 -9.81 -10.35
N TYR A 266 17.45 -9.83 -11.65
CA TYR A 266 16.85 -10.76 -12.61
C TYR A 266 17.17 -12.22 -12.26
N ALA A 267 18.41 -12.51 -11.85
CA ALA A 267 18.81 -13.87 -11.48
C ALA A 267 18.03 -14.38 -10.26
N LEU A 268 17.94 -13.56 -9.21
CA LEU A 268 17.17 -13.90 -8.01
C LEU A 268 15.69 -14.10 -8.33
N LYS A 269 15.08 -13.17 -9.06
CA LYS A 269 13.65 -13.23 -9.38
C LYS A 269 13.31 -14.43 -10.27
N SER A 270 14.05 -14.63 -11.36
CA SER A 270 13.82 -15.75 -12.27
C SER A 270 13.97 -17.10 -11.58
N GLU A 271 14.92 -17.23 -10.66
CA GLU A 271 15.11 -18.48 -9.92
C GLU A 271 13.98 -18.75 -8.93
N ILE A 272 13.53 -17.72 -8.20
CA ILE A 272 12.35 -17.83 -7.32
C ILE A 272 11.12 -18.29 -8.14
N GLU A 273 10.89 -17.66 -9.30
CA GLU A 273 9.79 -18.05 -10.20
C GLU A 273 9.94 -19.49 -10.69
N ALA A 274 11.15 -19.93 -11.06
CA ALA A 274 11.42 -21.31 -11.47
C ALA A 274 11.07 -22.31 -10.35
N TYR A 275 11.48 -22.03 -9.10
CA TYR A 275 11.20 -22.91 -7.95
C TYR A 275 9.71 -23.06 -7.67
N THR A 276 8.92 -22.00 -7.90
CA THR A 276 7.46 -22.10 -7.75
C THR A 276 6.78 -22.94 -8.82
N ARG A 277 7.43 -23.21 -9.95
CA ARG A 277 6.90 -24.08 -11.01
C ARG A 277 7.19 -25.55 -10.72
N VAL A 278 8.20 -25.85 -9.92
CA VAL A 278 8.55 -27.23 -9.52
C VAL A 278 7.74 -27.62 -8.28
N HIS A 279 6.80 -28.56 -8.44
CA HIS A 279 5.84 -28.91 -7.38
C HIS A 279 6.50 -29.32 -6.06
N GLN A 280 7.54 -30.16 -6.10
CA GLN A 280 8.22 -30.65 -4.90
C GLN A 280 8.94 -29.52 -4.15
N ILE A 281 9.65 -28.64 -4.87
CA ILE A 281 10.35 -27.49 -4.26
C ILE A 281 9.34 -26.51 -3.66
N LYS A 282 8.27 -26.20 -4.39
CA LYS A 282 7.17 -25.35 -3.88
C LYS A 282 6.50 -25.95 -2.64
N HIS A 283 6.31 -27.26 -2.62
CA HIS A 283 5.70 -27.97 -1.49
C HIS A 283 6.59 -27.92 -0.25
N ASN A 284 7.89 -28.23 -0.39
CA ASN A 284 8.89 -28.18 0.68
C ASN A 284 9.04 -26.76 1.25
N ASN A 285 8.93 -25.74 0.40
CA ASN A 285 8.87 -24.32 0.79
C ASN A 285 10.11 -23.80 1.55
N ILE A 286 11.21 -24.56 1.53
CA ILE A 286 12.50 -24.19 2.10
C ILE A 286 13.51 -24.16 0.95
N SER A 287 14.24 -23.06 0.86
CA SER A 287 15.39 -22.88 -0.02
C SER A 287 16.61 -22.56 0.80
N LEU A 288 17.80 -22.92 0.29
CA LEU A 288 19.04 -22.54 0.94
C LEU A 288 19.68 -21.36 0.21
N LEU A 289 20.14 -20.39 0.97
CA LEU A 289 20.94 -19.27 0.47
C LEU A 289 22.34 -19.40 1.05
N TYR A 290 23.30 -19.66 0.17
CA TYR A 290 24.69 -19.92 0.53
C TYR A 290 25.57 -18.77 0.07
N PHE A 291 26.26 -18.16 1.01
CA PHE A 291 27.23 -17.10 0.77
C PHE A 291 28.63 -17.67 0.88
N THR A 292 29.46 -17.41 -0.12
CA THR A 292 30.91 -17.58 -0.05
C THR A 292 31.58 -16.21 -0.03
N GLN A 293 32.91 -16.14 -0.05
CA GLN A 293 33.63 -14.86 -0.10
C GLN A 293 33.33 -14.06 -1.37
N ASN A 294 33.03 -14.74 -2.49
CA ASN A 294 32.91 -14.10 -3.81
C ASN A 294 31.53 -14.27 -4.45
N ASP A 295 30.77 -15.29 -4.05
CA ASP A 295 29.53 -15.67 -4.71
C ASP A 295 28.37 -15.88 -3.73
N VAL A 296 27.15 -15.77 -4.27
CA VAL A 296 25.92 -16.12 -3.56
C VAL A 296 25.12 -17.10 -4.41
N TYR A 297 24.68 -18.17 -3.79
CA TYR A 297 23.94 -19.24 -4.45
C TYR A 297 22.58 -19.44 -3.79
N LEU A 298 21.57 -19.65 -4.62
CA LEU A 298 20.23 -20.06 -4.18
C LEU A 298 19.99 -21.50 -4.64
N SER A 299 19.34 -22.29 -3.79
CA SER A 299 18.94 -23.66 -4.13
C SER A 299 17.54 -24.00 -3.67
N GLY A 300 16.95 -24.99 -4.32
CA GLY A 300 15.66 -25.57 -3.98
C GLY A 300 15.75 -27.09 -4.06
N PHE A 301 15.24 -27.77 -3.02
CA PHE A 301 15.31 -29.22 -2.90
C PHE A 301 13.90 -29.83 -2.84
N GLY A 302 13.74 -30.96 -3.51
CA GLY A 302 12.59 -31.86 -3.49
C GLY A 302 13.03 -33.28 -3.17
N CYS A 303 12.09 -34.22 -3.09
CA CYS A 303 12.43 -35.63 -2.86
C CYS A 303 13.23 -36.25 -4.03
N THR A 304 13.02 -35.76 -5.26
CA THR A 304 13.66 -36.29 -6.48
C THR A 304 14.22 -35.20 -7.39
N VAL A 305 14.27 -33.94 -6.92
CA VAL A 305 14.66 -32.78 -7.73
C VAL A 305 15.50 -31.84 -6.90
N ASP A 306 16.67 -31.48 -7.42
CA ASP A 306 17.54 -30.48 -6.81
C ASP A 306 17.80 -29.39 -7.86
N SER A 307 17.74 -28.13 -7.43
CA SER A 307 18.03 -26.98 -8.27
C SER A 307 19.00 -26.04 -7.57
N PHE A 308 19.85 -25.40 -8.36
CA PHE A 308 20.95 -24.57 -7.89
C PHE A 308 21.26 -23.47 -8.90
N GLN A 309 21.41 -22.25 -8.42
CA GLN A 309 21.75 -21.11 -9.26
C GLN A 309 22.70 -20.15 -8.55
N ASN A 310 23.74 -19.70 -9.27
CA ASN A 310 24.56 -18.57 -8.85
C ASN A 310 23.80 -17.25 -9.14
N LEU A 311 23.61 -16.43 -8.12
CA LEU A 311 22.93 -15.14 -8.24
C LEU A 311 23.83 -14.03 -8.82
N SER A 312 25.11 -14.32 -9.09
CA SER A 312 26.18 -13.40 -9.47
C SER A 312 26.24 -12.19 -8.53
N ALA A 313 27.11 -12.27 -7.53
CA ALA A 313 27.32 -11.13 -6.64
C ALA A 313 28.29 -10.11 -7.25
N LEU A 314 27.91 -8.83 -7.18
CA LEU A 314 28.77 -7.71 -7.57
C LEU A 314 29.70 -7.28 -6.42
N ASP A 315 29.26 -7.49 -5.18
CA ASP A 315 29.99 -7.16 -3.95
C ASP A 315 29.48 -8.08 -2.83
N ILE A 316 30.37 -8.54 -1.94
CA ILE A 316 30.05 -9.38 -0.77
C ILE A 316 30.99 -9.00 0.38
N THR A 317 30.43 -8.85 1.60
CA THR A 317 31.21 -8.51 2.80
C THR A 317 31.50 -9.70 3.73
N THR A 318 31.06 -10.92 3.41
CA THR A 318 31.30 -12.07 4.29
C THR A 318 32.75 -12.58 4.19
N LYS A 319 33.35 -12.90 5.34
CA LYS A 319 34.70 -13.47 5.42
C LYS A 319 34.71 -15.00 5.43
N GLN A 320 33.59 -15.61 5.80
CA GLN A 320 33.44 -17.06 5.92
C GLN A 320 32.17 -17.54 5.20
N PRO A 321 32.15 -18.79 4.73
CA PRO A 321 30.95 -19.34 4.14
C PRO A 321 29.80 -19.41 5.15
N LEU A 322 28.61 -18.98 4.74
CA LEU A 322 27.41 -18.96 5.59
C LEU A 322 26.22 -19.49 4.81
N LEU A 323 25.44 -20.37 5.44
CA LEU A 323 24.28 -21.03 4.85
C LEU A 323 23.02 -20.64 5.63
N TYR A 324 21.96 -20.27 4.91
CA TYR A 324 20.71 -19.84 5.53
C TYR A 324 19.51 -20.57 4.94
N ASN A 325 18.53 -20.89 5.80
CA ASN A 325 17.22 -21.35 5.39
C ASN A 325 16.33 -20.16 5.06
N ILE A 326 15.67 -20.21 3.90
CA ILE A 326 14.70 -19.23 3.44
C ILE A 326 13.36 -19.90 3.17
N ASN A 327 12.30 -19.30 3.65
CA ASN A 327 10.94 -19.68 3.29
C ASN A 327 10.56 -19.09 1.92
N LEU A 328 10.31 -19.94 0.94
CA LEU A 328 9.99 -19.51 -0.43
C LEU A 328 8.71 -18.67 -0.52
N ARG A 329 7.65 -19.04 0.22
CA ARG A 329 6.41 -18.27 0.29
C ARG A 329 6.62 -16.87 0.86
N GLN A 330 7.51 -16.70 1.83
CA GLN A 330 7.85 -15.37 2.35
C GLN A 330 8.65 -14.57 1.31
N LEU A 331 9.63 -15.20 0.68
CA LEU A 331 10.43 -14.57 -0.38
C LEU A 331 9.56 -14.10 -1.56
N LEU A 332 8.52 -14.86 -1.94
CA LEU A 332 7.54 -14.48 -2.98
C LEU A 332 6.67 -13.28 -2.60
N LYS A 333 6.43 -13.05 -1.31
CA LYS A 333 5.66 -11.88 -0.84
C LYS A 333 6.47 -10.59 -0.98
N VAL A 334 7.79 -10.68 -1.05
CA VAL A 334 8.65 -9.53 -1.31
C VAL A 334 8.40 -9.06 -2.74
N ARG A 335 7.74 -7.92 -2.89
CA ARG A 335 7.54 -7.27 -4.19
C ARG A 335 8.86 -6.72 -4.70
N ILE A 336 9.68 -7.58 -5.30
CA ILE A 336 10.85 -7.17 -6.07
C ILE A 336 10.30 -6.55 -7.36
N LYS A 337 10.15 -5.21 -7.36
CA LYS A 337 9.65 -4.47 -8.54
C LYS A 337 10.56 -4.77 -9.74
N ASN A 338 9.97 -4.88 -10.92
CA ASN A 338 10.72 -4.84 -12.18
C ASN A 338 11.30 -3.43 -12.30
N ILE A 339 12.52 -3.23 -11.82
CA ILE A 339 13.20 -1.96 -12.01
C ILE A 339 14.12 -2.21 -13.18
N THR A 340 13.59 -1.97 -14.39
CA THR A 340 14.28 -2.16 -15.68
C THR A 340 15.60 -1.40 -15.78
N GLU A 341 15.84 -0.46 -14.87
CA GLU A 341 17.03 0.39 -14.81
C GLU A 341 18.09 -0.10 -13.79
N LEU A 342 17.73 -0.99 -12.85
CA LEU A 342 18.65 -1.45 -11.80
C LEU A 342 19.46 -2.67 -12.23
N LYS A 343 20.80 -2.53 -12.20
CA LYS A 343 21.73 -3.63 -12.49
C LYS A 343 21.91 -4.60 -11.31
N GLY A 344 21.60 -4.18 -10.09
CA GLY A 344 21.76 -4.98 -8.88
C GLY A 344 20.85 -4.56 -7.74
N MET A 345 20.76 -5.41 -6.72
CA MET A 345 19.99 -5.18 -5.50
C MET A 345 20.85 -5.50 -4.29
N THR A 346 20.86 -4.57 -3.34
CA THR A 346 21.54 -4.79 -2.06
C THR A 346 20.67 -5.65 -1.15
N LEU A 347 21.23 -6.79 -0.74
CA LEU A 347 20.68 -7.63 0.32
C LEU A 347 21.56 -7.52 1.56
N ARG A 348 20.95 -7.54 2.74
CA ARG A 348 21.68 -7.67 4.00
C ARG A 348 21.06 -8.72 4.88
N ILE A 349 21.90 -9.54 5.51
CA ILE A 349 21.50 -10.37 6.62
C ILE A 349 21.71 -9.56 7.89
N LEU A 350 20.60 -9.23 8.54
CA LEU A 350 20.57 -8.48 9.76
C LEU A 350 20.35 -9.44 10.93
N LYS A 351 21.20 -9.34 11.94
CA LYS A 351 21.17 -10.17 13.16
C LYS A 351 20.93 -9.30 14.38
N THR A 352 19.93 -9.66 15.17
CA THR A 352 19.61 -9.05 16.48
C THR A 352 20.47 -9.64 17.60
N ALA A 353 20.41 -9.02 18.78
CA ALA A 353 21.13 -9.48 19.96
C ALA A 353 20.69 -10.88 20.45
N ASP A 354 19.42 -11.24 20.26
CA ASP A 354 18.89 -12.58 20.59
C ASP A 354 19.28 -13.67 19.58
N GLY A 355 19.97 -13.30 18.49
CA GLY A 355 20.42 -14.20 17.45
C GLY A 355 19.43 -14.46 16.32
N SER A 356 18.21 -13.89 16.38
CA SER A 356 17.28 -13.92 15.26
C SER A 356 17.82 -13.16 14.06
N ARG A 357 17.39 -13.57 12.86
CA ARG A 357 17.93 -13.06 11.60
C ARG A 357 16.82 -12.75 10.61
N LYS A 358 17.08 -11.75 9.78
CA LYS A 358 16.25 -11.45 8.62
C LYS A 358 17.10 -11.12 7.40
N LEU A 359 16.62 -11.55 6.24
CA LEU A 359 17.12 -11.13 4.94
C LEU A 359 16.39 -9.86 4.54
N ALA A 360 17.11 -8.75 4.52
CA ALA A 360 16.58 -7.41 4.28
C ALA A 360 16.92 -6.94 2.86
N PHE A 361 15.91 -6.40 2.18
CA PHE A 361 15.93 -5.99 0.77
C PHE A 361 15.98 -4.47 0.68
N TYR A 362 17.03 -3.92 0.07
CA TYR A 362 17.24 -2.48 -0.05
C TYR A 362 17.00 -2.04 -1.50
N ASN A 363 16.49 -0.82 -1.66
CA ASN A 363 16.45 -0.14 -2.94
C ASN A 363 17.65 0.81 -3.06
N GLU A 364 17.98 1.26 -4.28
CA GLU A 364 19.07 2.23 -4.46
C GLU A 364 18.71 3.64 -3.95
N HIS A 365 17.41 3.98 -3.92
CA HIS A 365 16.93 5.29 -3.48
C HIS A 365 17.13 5.53 -1.96
N ASP A 366 17.08 4.49 -1.15
CA ASP A 366 17.33 4.51 0.30
C ASP A 366 18.25 3.35 0.69
N PRO A 367 19.58 3.51 0.54
CA PRO A 367 20.55 2.46 0.86
C PRO A 367 20.69 2.23 2.37
N LYS A 368 20.01 3.03 3.20
CA LYS A 368 20.11 2.98 4.67
C LYS A 368 19.02 2.13 5.28
N ARG A 369 17.84 2.01 4.65
CA ARG A 369 16.69 1.31 5.23
C ARG A 369 16.11 0.30 4.25
N PRO A 370 15.86 -0.95 4.67
CA PRO A 370 15.24 -1.93 3.79
C PRO A 370 13.80 -1.52 3.48
N TYR A 371 13.30 -1.83 2.28
CA TYR A 371 11.90 -1.65 1.93
C TYR A 371 11.04 -2.88 2.26
N ALA A 372 11.68 -4.03 2.49
CA ALA A 372 11.06 -5.28 2.91
C ALA A 372 12.12 -6.19 3.54
N SER A 373 11.70 -7.16 4.35
CA SER A 373 12.53 -8.26 4.81
C SER A 373 11.71 -9.55 4.94
N ILE A 374 12.43 -10.66 5.10
CA ILE A 374 11.86 -11.95 5.50
C ILE A 374 12.71 -12.54 6.63
N PRO A 375 12.10 -13.23 7.60
CA PRO A 375 12.85 -13.96 8.60
C PRO A 375 13.61 -15.11 7.94
N ILE A 376 14.84 -15.36 8.40
CA ILE A 376 15.69 -16.45 7.94
C ILE A 376 16.38 -17.09 9.14
N GLU A 377 16.86 -18.31 8.95
CA GLU A 377 17.60 -19.04 9.99
C GLU A 377 18.98 -19.40 9.48
N LEU A 378 19.99 -19.33 10.36
CA LEU A 378 21.30 -19.88 10.04
C LEU A 378 21.17 -21.41 10.01
N ASN A 379 21.56 -22.02 8.90
CA ASN A 379 21.56 -23.46 8.74
C ASN A 379 22.95 -24.02 9.10
N THR A 380 22.99 -24.83 10.16
CA THR A 380 24.21 -25.52 10.64
C THR A 380 24.21 -27.02 10.33
N ASN A 381 23.29 -27.49 9.48
CA ASN A 381 23.20 -28.89 9.08
C ASN A 381 24.28 -29.20 8.04
N ASN A 382 25.21 -30.08 8.41
CA ASN A 382 26.30 -30.49 7.52
C ASN A 382 25.79 -31.18 6.24
N ASN A 383 24.67 -31.91 6.29
CA ASN A 383 24.14 -32.57 5.10
C ASN A 383 23.68 -31.55 4.05
N ASP A 384 23.01 -30.48 4.49
CA ASP A 384 22.55 -29.40 3.61
C ASP A 384 23.73 -28.65 3.00
N LEU A 385 24.78 -28.41 3.79
CA LEU A 385 26.03 -27.82 3.31
C LEU A 385 26.72 -28.71 2.26
N MET A 386 26.82 -30.02 2.52
CA MET A 386 27.43 -30.97 1.57
C MET A 386 26.61 -31.09 0.28
N ALA A 387 25.28 -31.05 0.36
CA ALA A 387 24.40 -31.02 -0.81
C ALA A 387 24.65 -29.74 -1.64
N MET A 388 24.74 -28.58 -0.98
CA MET A 388 25.08 -27.31 -1.65
C MET A 388 26.45 -27.35 -2.33
N GLN A 389 27.46 -27.88 -1.66
CA GLN A 389 28.81 -27.99 -2.21
C GLN A 389 28.86 -28.96 -3.41
N THR A 390 28.07 -30.03 -3.38
CA THR A 390 27.96 -30.99 -4.48
C THR A 390 27.34 -30.33 -5.72
N LEU A 391 26.24 -29.58 -5.55
CA LEU A 391 25.60 -28.84 -6.64
C LEU A 391 26.54 -27.74 -7.20
N MET A 392 27.27 -27.04 -6.33
CA MET A 392 28.26 -26.06 -6.73
C MET A 392 29.38 -26.69 -7.58
N ALA A 393 29.86 -27.89 -7.23
CA ALA A 393 30.86 -28.59 -8.02
C ALA A 393 30.35 -29.01 -9.41
N ILE A 394 29.08 -29.41 -9.51
CA ILE A 394 28.43 -29.71 -10.80
C ILE A 394 28.33 -28.45 -11.67
N TYR A 395 27.85 -27.34 -11.09
CA TYR A 395 27.74 -26.05 -11.77
C TYR A 395 29.10 -25.55 -12.30
N ASN A 396 30.15 -25.63 -11.48
CA ASN A 396 31.48 -25.18 -11.87
C ASN A 396 32.08 -26.02 -13.03
N LYS A 397 31.83 -27.33 -13.06
CA LYS A 397 32.26 -28.19 -14.18
C LYS A 397 31.62 -27.79 -15.51
N GLN A 398 30.35 -27.40 -15.49
CA GLN A 398 29.65 -26.95 -16.69
C GLN A 398 30.23 -25.62 -17.20
N ASN A 399 30.47 -24.65 -16.31
CA ASN A 399 30.97 -23.33 -16.71
C ASN A 399 32.47 -23.29 -17.05
N GLN A 400 33.27 -24.28 -16.65
CA GLN A 400 34.65 -24.42 -17.12
C GLN A 400 34.73 -24.90 -18.57
N GLY A 401 33.73 -25.64 -19.06
CA GLY A 401 33.69 -26.18 -20.43
C GLY A 401 33.52 -25.13 -21.53
N ASP A 402 32.99 -23.96 -21.22
CA ASP A 402 32.78 -22.86 -22.19
C ASP A 402 34.04 -22.01 -22.45
N SER A 403 35.07 -22.12 -21.61
CA SER A 403 36.35 -21.41 -21.81
C SER A 403 37.35 -22.14 -22.72
N CYS A 404 37.06 -23.38 -23.12
CA CYS A 404 37.98 -24.26 -23.86
C CYS A 404 37.48 -24.67 -25.27
N LYS A 405 36.61 -23.87 -25.90
CA LYS A 405 36.18 -24.08 -27.29
C LYS A 405 36.36 -22.86 -28.18
N GLN A 406 37.55 -22.26 -28.18
CA GLN A 406 38.01 -21.42 -29.29
C GLN A 406 39.54 -21.25 -29.29
N ALA A 407 40.28 -22.35 -29.34
CA ALA A 407 41.72 -22.34 -29.64
C ALA A 407 42.11 -23.71 -30.23
N ASP A 408 41.72 -23.93 -31.48
CA ASP A 408 42.47 -24.71 -32.49
C ASP A 408 41.54 -25.08 -33.63
N LEU A 409 41.53 -24.24 -34.66
CA LEU A 409 41.19 -24.61 -36.03
C LEU A 409 41.67 -23.51 -36.99
N LEU A 410 42.94 -23.09 -36.84
CA LEU A 410 43.70 -22.39 -37.89
C LEU A 410 45.18 -22.77 -37.73
N GLY A 411 45.52 -23.91 -38.31
CA GLY A 411 46.89 -24.28 -38.66
C GLY A 411 46.83 -24.85 -40.07
N TYR A 412 47.14 -23.99 -41.04
CA TYR A 412 47.48 -24.39 -42.40
C TYR A 412 48.75 -25.25 -42.39
N ASP A 413 48.76 -26.26 -43.26
CA ASP A 413 49.86 -26.74 -44.13
C ASP A 413 49.34 -28.09 -44.73
N ASP A 414 49.12 -28.27 -46.04
CA ASP A 414 50.08 -28.17 -47.14
C ASP A 414 49.41 -27.82 -48.50
N ILE A 415 49.97 -26.81 -49.21
CA ILE A 415 50.60 -26.80 -50.56
C ILE A 415 50.92 -25.35 -50.95
#